data_AF-A0A818FDW8-F1
#
_entry.id   AF-A0A818FDW8-F1
#
_cell.length_a   1.000
_cell.length_b   1.000
_cell.length_c   1.000
_cell.angle_alpha   90.00
_cell.angle_beta   90.00
_cell.angle_gamma   90.00
#
_symmetry.space_group_name_H-M   'P 1'
#
loop_
_entity.id
_entity.type
_entity.pdbx_description
1 polymer ?
#
loop_
_entity_poly.entity_id
_entity_poly.type
_entity_poly.pdbx_seq_one_letter_code
_entity_poly.pdbx_strand_id
1 'polypeptide(L)'
;MKSPLKVLVCTTKEGVKFSAKGDLGQGSIRLVQTTNIEKEEEAVIIEMKEAVALTFAVRYLSMFCKAAPLSPQVSLSLSEDTPLMCEFKIAEMGHVRFYLAPKIEDNES
;
A
#
# COMPACT_ATOMS: atom_id res chain seq x y z
N MET A 1 -5.98 -5.51 -26.27
CA MET A 1 -4.93 -4.80 -25.51
C MET A 1 -5.26 -4.97 -24.03
N LYS A 2 -4.41 -5.58 -23.20
CA LYS A 2 -4.75 -5.94 -21.81
C LYS A 2 -4.61 -4.71 -20.91
N SER A 3 -5.67 -4.33 -20.19
CA SER A 3 -5.62 -3.21 -19.26
C SER A 3 -4.62 -3.51 -18.13
N PRO A 4 -3.80 -2.52 -17.72
CA PRO A 4 -2.83 -2.72 -16.65
C PRO A 4 -3.55 -3.01 -15.33
N LEU A 5 -3.08 -4.03 -14.60
CA LEU A 5 -3.68 -4.43 -13.32
C LEU A 5 -3.58 -3.29 -12.30
N LYS A 6 -4.71 -3.03 -11.62
CA LYS A 6 -4.84 -2.03 -10.57
C LYS A 6 -5.10 -2.72 -9.23
N VAL A 7 -4.70 -2.05 -8.15
CA VAL A 7 -5.05 -2.43 -6.78
C VAL A 7 -5.75 -1.25 -6.10
N LEU A 8 -6.90 -1.51 -5.51
CA LEU A 8 -7.62 -0.61 -4.63
C LEU A 8 -7.12 -0.84 -3.20
N VAL A 9 -6.65 0.20 -2.54
CA VAL A 9 -6.22 0.20 -1.14
C VAL A 9 -7.24 0.99 -0.34
N CYS A 10 -7.93 0.31 0.57
CA CYS A 10 -8.90 0.92 1.47
C CYS A 10 -8.43 0.84 2.91
N THR A 11 -8.45 1.96 3.63
CA THR A 11 -8.22 1.98 5.07
C THR A 11 -9.57 2.15 5.79
N THR A 12 -9.79 1.35 6.84
CA THR A 12 -10.93 1.49 7.74
C THR A 12 -10.47 1.33 9.17
N LYS A 13 -11.36 1.59 10.14
CA LYS A 13 -11.10 1.31 11.56
C LYS A 13 -10.74 -0.15 11.82
N GLU A 14 -11.12 -1.05 10.92
CA GLU A 14 -10.91 -2.47 11.09
C GLU A 14 -9.66 -3.02 10.37
N GLY A 15 -8.89 -2.16 9.71
CA GLY A 15 -7.64 -2.53 9.05
C GLY A 15 -7.45 -1.91 7.66
N VAL A 16 -6.47 -2.44 6.92
CA VAL A 16 -6.19 -2.08 5.53
C VAL A 16 -6.55 -3.23 4.60
N LYS A 17 -7.33 -2.95 3.56
CA LYS A 17 -7.71 -3.93 2.54
C LYS A 17 -7.09 -3.58 1.20
N PHE A 18 -6.41 -4.54 0.60
CA PHE A 18 -5.90 -4.49 -0.77
C PHE A 18 -6.80 -5.35 -1.64
N SER A 19 -7.36 -4.80 -2.72
CA SER A 19 -8.25 -5.54 -3.63
C SER A 19 -7.80 -5.35 -5.07
N ALA A 20 -7.74 -6.43 -5.84
CA ALA A 20 -7.40 -6.38 -7.26
C ALA A 20 -8.38 -7.23 -8.07
N LYS A 21 -8.75 -6.75 -9.25
CA LYS A 21 -9.60 -7.46 -10.22
C LYS A 21 -8.88 -7.50 -11.56
N GLY A 22 -8.75 -8.71 -12.11
CA GLY A 22 -8.21 -8.95 -13.45
C GLY A 22 -9.13 -9.86 -14.25
N ASP A 23 -8.73 -10.17 -15.47
CA ASP A 23 -9.58 -10.87 -16.44
C ASP A 23 -10.02 -12.27 -15.99
N LEU A 24 -9.18 -12.95 -15.21
CA LEU A 24 -9.44 -14.31 -14.72
C LEU A 24 -10.15 -14.35 -13.35
N GLY A 25 -10.28 -13.21 -12.67
CA GLY A 25 -10.90 -13.17 -11.34
C GLY A 25 -10.48 -11.98 -10.50
N GLN A 26 -10.87 -12.04 -9.23
CA GLN A 26 -10.59 -11.00 -8.25
C GLN A 26 -10.03 -11.60 -6.96
N GLY A 27 -9.22 -10.83 -6.26
CA GLY A 27 -8.64 -11.22 -4.98
C GLY A 27 -8.56 -10.03 -4.04
N SER A 28 -8.60 -10.30 -2.74
CA SER A 28 -8.37 -9.28 -1.72
C SER A 28 -7.62 -9.83 -0.52
N ILE A 29 -6.74 -9.01 0.05
CA ILE A 29 -6.00 -9.27 1.28
C ILE A 29 -6.40 -8.19 2.28
N ARG A 30 -6.62 -8.59 3.53
CA ARG A 30 -6.90 -7.67 4.63
C ARG A 30 -5.84 -7.84 5.71
N LEU A 31 -5.20 -6.73 6.05
CA LEU A 31 -4.27 -6.63 7.18
C LEU A 31 -4.99 -5.92 8.31
N VAL A 32 -4.90 -6.48 9.51
CA VAL A 32 -5.45 -5.90 10.74
C VAL A 32 -4.31 -5.55 11.66
N GLN A 33 -4.51 -4.55 12.52
CA GLN A 33 -3.51 -4.19 13.51
C GLN A 33 -3.22 -5.40 14.40
N THR A 34 -1.95 -5.74 14.52
CA THR A 34 -1.50 -6.85 15.35
C THR A 34 -1.38 -6.42 16.81
N THR A 35 -1.72 -7.33 17.73
CA THR A 35 -1.54 -7.14 19.17
C THR A 35 -0.66 -8.26 19.72
N ASN A 36 0.22 -7.94 20.69
CA ASN A 36 1.04 -8.92 21.40
C ASN A 36 1.98 -9.74 20.48
N ILE A 37 2.89 -9.03 19.80
CA ILE A 37 3.88 -9.63 18.89
C ILE A 37 5.23 -9.76 19.61
N GLU A 38 5.92 -10.88 19.39
CA GLU A 38 7.23 -11.16 19.98
C GLU A 38 8.38 -10.42 19.29
N LYS A 39 8.26 -10.22 17.96
CA LYS A 39 9.25 -9.53 17.13
C LYS A 39 8.65 -8.30 16.49
N GLU A 40 9.07 -7.12 16.93
CA GLU A 40 8.51 -5.85 16.47
C GLU A 40 8.54 -5.69 14.95
N GLU A 41 9.53 -6.26 14.25
CA GLU A 41 9.61 -6.20 12.80
C GLU A 41 8.45 -6.91 12.07
N GLU A 42 7.79 -7.88 12.71
CA GLU A 42 6.65 -8.62 12.15
C GLU A 42 5.31 -7.91 12.40
N ALA A 43 5.31 -6.79 13.15
CA ALA A 43 4.10 -6.08 13.50
C ALA A 43 3.45 -5.33 12.33
N VAL A 44 2.11 -5.40 12.28
CA VAL A 44 1.29 -4.53 11.44
C VAL A 44 0.76 -3.39 12.30
N ILE A 45 1.29 -2.19 12.07
CA ILE A 45 0.90 -0.96 12.76
C ILE A 45 0.05 -0.12 11.81
N ILE A 46 -1.11 0.33 12.28
CA ILE A 46 -2.06 1.11 11.48
C ILE A 46 -2.42 2.38 12.25
N GLU A 47 -1.95 3.52 11.75
CA GLU A 47 -2.33 4.83 12.25
C GLU A 47 -3.29 5.49 11.26
N MET A 48 -4.59 5.51 11.60
CA MET A 48 -5.63 6.05 10.73
C MET A 48 -6.25 7.31 11.36
N LYS A 49 -6.14 8.43 10.65
CA LYS A 49 -6.89 9.65 10.96
C LYS A 49 -8.25 9.63 10.26
N GLU A 50 -8.24 9.35 8.96
CA GLU A 50 -9.42 9.30 8.10
C GLU A 50 -9.35 8.05 7.21
N ALA A 51 -10.52 7.54 6.83
CA ALA A 51 -10.63 6.43 5.89
C ALA A 51 -10.34 6.94 4.47
N VAL A 52 -9.54 6.20 3.71
CA VAL A 52 -9.24 6.54 2.31
C VAL A 52 -9.42 5.30 1.43
N ALA A 53 -9.79 5.52 0.17
CA ALA A 53 -9.93 4.49 -0.83
C ALA A 53 -9.21 4.94 -2.12
N LEU A 54 -8.00 4.42 -2.35
CA LEU A 54 -7.12 4.89 -3.41
C LEU A 54 -6.71 3.75 -4.33
N THR A 55 -6.77 3.98 -5.64
CA THR A 55 -6.42 2.98 -6.66
C THR A 55 -5.01 3.25 -7.19
N PHE A 56 -4.17 2.22 -7.31
CA PHE A 56 -2.81 2.33 -7.82
C PHE A 56 -2.52 1.30 -8.92
N ALA A 57 -1.60 1.63 -9.83
CA ALA A 57 -1.12 0.68 -10.83
C ALA A 57 -0.13 -0.31 -10.18
N VAL A 58 -0.48 -1.60 -10.17
CA VAL A 58 0.28 -2.65 -9.49
C VAL A 58 1.72 -2.73 -9.99
N ARG A 59 1.95 -2.47 -11.28
CA ARG A 59 3.29 -2.46 -11.88
C ARG A 59 4.30 -1.63 -11.09
N TYR A 60 3.92 -0.44 -10.62
CA TYR A 60 4.85 0.43 -9.89
C TYR A 60 5.07 -0.05 -8.46
N LEU A 61 4.03 -0.54 -7.78
CA LEU A 61 4.16 -1.15 -6.45
C LEU A 61 5.10 -2.36 -6.48
N SER A 62 4.99 -3.22 -7.50
CA SER A 62 5.91 -4.33 -7.70
C SER A 62 7.36 -3.88 -7.94
N MET A 63 7.58 -2.72 -8.55
CA MET A 63 8.93 -2.16 -8.68
C MET A 63 9.46 -1.67 -7.33
N PHE A 64 8.61 -1.05 -6.49
CA PHE A 64 9.02 -0.60 -5.16
C PHE A 64 9.40 -1.76 -4.24
N CYS A 65 8.72 -2.91 -4.35
CA CYS A 65 9.05 -4.13 -3.58
C CYS A 65 10.48 -4.63 -3.80
N LYS A 66 11.18 -4.21 -4.87
CA LYS A 66 12.60 -4.53 -5.05
C LYS A 66 13.51 -3.91 -3.98
N ALA A 67 13.04 -2.89 -3.27
CA ALA A 67 13.73 -2.28 -2.13
C ALA A 67 13.54 -3.05 -0.82
N ALA A 68 12.72 -4.11 -0.79
CA ALA A 68 12.47 -4.90 0.43
C ALA A 68 13.74 -5.41 1.14
N PRO A 69 14.84 -5.80 0.47
CA PRO A 69 16.06 -6.18 1.18
C PRO A 69 16.73 -5.08 2.00
N LEU A 70 16.35 -3.81 1.81
CA LEU A 70 16.93 -2.67 2.56
C LEU A 70 16.37 -2.54 3.97
N SER A 71 15.17 -3.05 4.22
CA SER A 71 14.45 -2.83 5.48
C SER A 71 13.53 -4.00 5.80
N PRO A 72 13.50 -4.50 7.05
CA PRO A 72 12.57 -5.56 7.43
C PRO A 72 11.10 -5.09 7.40
N GLN A 73 10.86 -3.77 7.37
CA GLN A 73 9.55 -3.16 7.33
C GLN A 73 9.42 -2.14 6.21
N VAL A 74 8.18 -1.94 5.76
CA VAL A 74 7.80 -0.87 4.82
C VAL A 74 6.74 0.00 5.47
N SER A 75 6.84 1.32 5.31
CA SER A 75 5.80 2.26 5.73
C SER A 75 5.07 2.80 4.52
N LEU A 76 3.74 2.70 4.55
CA LEU A 76 2.85 3.26 3.53
C LEU A 76 2.08 4.44 4.12
N SER A 77 2.23 5.62 3.54
CA SER A 77 1.42 6.80 3.90
C SER A 77 0.47 7.13 2.77
N LEU A 78 -0.83 7.13 3.10
CA LEU A 78 -1.94 7.28 2.16
C LEU A 78 -2.74 8.54 2.52
N SER A 79 -3.10 9.32 1.51
CA SER A 79 -3.91 10.54 1.64
C SER A 79 -4.57 10.81 0.28
N GLU A 80 -5.78 11.38 0.28
CA GLU A 80 -6.48 11.73 -0.97
C GLU A 80 -5.80 12.89 -1.70
N ASP A 81 -5.11 13.77 -0.97
CA ASP A 81 -4.52 15.00 -1.51
C ASP A 81 -3.08 14.84 -2.00
N THR A 82 -2.43 13.72 -1.66
CA THR A 82 -1.00 13.52 -1.93
C THR A 82 -0.72 12.13 -2.51
N PRO A 83 0.37 11.96 -3.29
CA PRO A 83 0.80 10.64 -3.73
C PRO A 83 1.00 9.68 -2.56
N LEU A 84 0.75 8.38 -2.79
CA LEU A 84 1.22 7.34 -1.88
C LEU A 84 2.72 7.49 -1.68
N MET A 85 3.15 7.59 -0.43
CA MET A 85 4.55 7.44 -0.05
C MET A 85 4.81 6.02 0.43
N CYS A 86 5.79 5.35 -0.17
CA CYS A 86 6.30 4.05 0.24
C CYS A 86 7.74 4.23 0.73
N GLU A 87 7.99 4.01 2.01
CA GLU A 87 9.29 4.22 2.65
C GLU A 87 9.90 2.89 3.10
N PHE A 88 11.18 2.71 2.76
CA PHE A 88 12.07 1.69 3.33
C PHE A 88 13.21 2.38 4.08
N LYS A 89 13.36 2.12 5.38
CA LYS A 89 14.46 2.67 6.18
C LYS A 89 15.74 1.87 5.96
N ILE A 90 16.87 2.56 5.76
CA ILE A 90 18.20 1.95 5.62
C ILE A 90 18.92 2.09 6.96
N ALA A 91 18.63 1.18 7.90
CA ALA A 91 19.15 1.24 9.28
C ALA A 91 19.11 2.69 9.83
N GLU A 92 20.24 3.20 10.32
CA GLU A 92 20.38 4.58 10.81
C GLU A 92 20.90 5.56 9.74
N MET A 93 21.15 5.10 8.52
CA MET A 93 21.78 5.90 7.46
C MET A 93 20.80 6.79 6.68
N GLY A 94 19.51 6.42 6.65
CA GLY A 94 18.49 7.19 5.95
C GLY A 94 17.32 6.33 5.47
N HIS A 95 16.74 6.69 4.32
CA HIS A 95 15.60 6.01 3.74
C HIS A 95 15.58 6.08 2.21
N VAL A 96 14.88 5.14 1.58
CA VAL A 96 14.38 5.26 0.20
C VAL A 96 12.89 5.52 0.25
N ARG A 97 12.44 6.57 -0.41
CA ARG A 97 11.00 6.90 -0.55
C ARG A 97 10.60 6.89 -2.00
N PHE A 98 9.56 6.13 -2.29
CA PHE A 98 8.88 6.15 -3.59
C PHE A 98 7.55 6.87 -3.46
N TYR A 99 7.23 7.68 -4.46
CA TYR A 99 5.96 8.40 -4.53
C TYR A 99 5.17 7.93 -5.74
N LEU A 100 3.91 7.57 -5.54
CA LEU A 100 3.03 7.10 -6.60
C LEU A 100 1.68 7.81 -6.52
N ALA A 101 1.38 8.62 -7.53
CA ALA A 101 0.08 9.25 -7.64
C ALA A 101 -1.01 8.17 -7.76
N PRO A 102 -2.15 8.33 -7.06
CA PRO A 102 -3.29 7.46 -7.27
C PRO A 102 -3.81 7.60 -8.70
N LYS A 103 -4.43 6.54 -9.19
CA LYS A 103 -5.25 6.58 -10.40
C LYS A 103 -6.54 7.30 -10.03
N ILE A 104 -6.80 8.40 -10.71
CA ILE A 104 -8.13 9.00 -10.76
C ILE A 104 -9.02 7.96 -11.45
N GLU A 105 -10.10 7.55 -10.80
CA GLU A 105 -11.17 6.90 -11.53
C GLU A 105 -11.82 7.99 -12.37
N ASP A 106 -11.73 7.86 -13.70
CA ASP A 106 -12.60 8.65 -14.56
C ASP A 106 -14.01 8.24 -14.14
N ASN A 107 -14.72 9.13 -13.44
CA ASN A 107 -16.16 9.03 -13.31
C ASN A 107 -16.70 9.05 -14.75
N GLU A 108 -16.91 7.88 -15.35
CA GLU A 108 -17.78 7.76 -16.51
C GLU A 108 -19.14 8.30 -16.05
N SER A 109 -19.45 9.51 -16.53
CA SER A 109 -20.80 10.08 -16.50
C SER A 109 -21.68 9.34 -17.51
#